data_AF-A0A258BU13-F1
#
_entry.id   AF-A0A258BU13-F1
#
_cell.length_a   1.000
_cell.length_b   1.000
_cell.length_c   1.000
_cell.angle_alpha   90.00
_cell.angle_beta   90.00
_cell.angle_gamma   90.00
#
_symmetry.space_group_name_H-M   'P 1'
#
loop_
_entity.id
_entity.type
_entity.pdbx_description
1 polymer ?
#
loop_
_entity_poly.entity_id
_entity_poly.type
_entity_poly.pdbx_seq_one_letter_code
_entity_poly.pdbx_strand_id
1 'polypeptide(L)'
;MAVLPKWYGRADPLNPARQADTRFIDARTMNDRLRTIYPDAEILRVSTSTEVEGDFEAGAVKPDVRLQLIQSSDLETVVGTEDGALVAYDPGRGIYILADPDMMNTFGLARAENAVFATRLVNYLRSSENEPILMDATLHGFARSENLLKMLFSVPYIGATLVALASALLLGWAAIVRFGPPAREARAIALGKQALADNTAGLVTMARREMKMAPGYAGLIRRRLARALGLPRSIPDAQLTEMFDRMGPAEDGGKTFSELERALTGQAANREDLAQRARDLHQWRKAIIRRTMHERG
;
A
#
# COMPACT_ATOMS: atom_id res chain seq x y z
N MET A 1 -1.89 6.03 49.42
CA MET A 1 -0.43 6.13 49.68
C MET A 1 0.24 6.80 48.50
N ALA A 2 1.16 7.73 48.76
CA ALA A 2 2.03 8.34 47.76
C ALA A 2 3.42 7.69 47.82
N VAL A 3 4.09 7.54 46.66
CA VAL A 3 5.45 6.98 46.60
C VAL A 3 6.38 8.05 46.04
N LEU A 4 7.47 8.34 46.75
CA LEU A 4 8.44 9.34 46.32
C LEU A 4 9.31 8.81 45.18
N PRO A 5 9.65 9.64 44.18
CA PRO A 5 10.56 9.21 43.14
C PRO A 5 12.01 9.19 43.64
N LYS A 6 12.81 8.29 43.07
CA LYS A 6 14.26 8.17 43.32
C LYS A 6 15.07 8.09 42.03
N TRP A 7 14.45 7.58 40.97
CA TRP A 7 15.06 7.30 39.68
C TRP A 7 14.47 8.16 38.59
N TYR A 8 15.32 8.66 37.70
CA TYR A 8 14.94 9.22 36.42
C TYR A 8 15.26 8.19 35.33
N GLY A 9 14.21 7.63 34.71
CA GLY A 9 14.36 6.68 33.61
C GLY A 9 14.27 7.37 32.26
N ARG A 10 15.20 7.08 31.35
CA ARG A 10 15.06 7.44 29.93
C ARG A 10 14.56 6.22 29.17
N ALA A 11 13.44 6.36 28.46
CA ALA A 11 12.94 5.31 27.57
C ALA A 11 13.99 4.96 26.51
N ASP A 12 14.13 3.67 26.23
CA ASP A 12 15.03 3.18 25.20
C ASP A 12 14.56 3.68 23.81
N PRO A 13 15.41 4.39 23.05
CA PRO A 13 15.03 4.92 21.75
C PRO A 13 14.73 3.83 20.71
N LEU A 14 15.20 2.59 20.90
CA LEU A 14 14.93 1.45 20.03
C LEU A 14 13.75 0.61 20.52
N ASN A 15 13.47 0.62 21.83
CA ASN A 15 12.31 -0.06 22.41
C ASN A 15 11.66 0.81 23.49
N PRO A 16 10.66 1.64 23.14
CA PRO A 16 10.02 2.55 24.08
C PRO A 16 9.34 1.87 25.28
N ALA A 17 9.09 0.55 25.22
CA ALA A 17 8.56 -0.24 26.33
C ALA A 17 9.61 -0.59 27.39
N ARG A 18 10.88 -0.23 27.17
CA ARG A 18 12.00 -0.46 28.09
C ARG A 18 12.65 0.87 28.47
N GLN A 19 13.26 0.91 29.65
CA GLN A 19 14.15 2.01 30.02
C GLN A 19 15.59 1.65 29.62
N ALA A 20 16.27 2.56 28.91
CA ALA A 20 17.65 2.37 28.48
C ALA A 20 18.67 2.71 29.57
N ASP A 21 18.34 3.68 30.42
CA ASP A 21 19.22 4.14 31.50
C ASP A 21 18.36 4.71 32.65
N THR A 22 18.78 4.44 33.88
CA THR A 22 18.19 4.98 35.10
C THR A 22 19.25 5.75 35.87
N ARG A 23 18.95 7.02 36.16
CA ARG A 23 19.84 7.89 36.94
C ARG A 23 19.22 8.23 38.29
N PHE A 24 20.06 8.33 39.31
CA PHE A 24 19.64 8.86 40.59
C PHE A 24 19.19 10.30 40.46
N ILE A 25 17.99 10.61 40.95
CA ILE A 25 17.52 11.99 41.08
C ILE A 25 18.36 12.66 42.18
N ASP A 26 18.80 13.90 41.98
CA ASP A 26 19.47 14.66 43.04
C ASP A 26 18.50 14.91 44.21
N ALA A 27 18.96 14.61 45.43
CA ALA A 27 18.15 14.80 46.64
C ALA A 27 17.78 16.28 46.84
N ARG A 28 18.63 17.23 46.42
CA ARG A 28 18.35 18.67 46.50
C ARG A 28 17.11 19.05 45.71
N THR A 29 17.01 18.59 44.47
CA THR A 29 15.85 18.83 43.60
C THR A 29 14.56 18.27 44.20
N MET A 30 14.65 17.16 44.94
CA MET A 30 13.50 16.60 45.64
C MET A 30 13.12 17.44 46.86
N ASN A 31 14.12 17.83 47.65
CA ASN A 31 13.94 18.66 48.84
C ASN A 31 13.28 20.01 48.50
N ASP A 32 13.67 20.66 47.40
CA ASP A 32 13.04 21.93 46.98
C ASP A 32 11.53 21.78 46.74
N ARG A 33 11.11 20.64 46.17
CA ARG A 33 9.68 20.35 45.92
C ARG A 33 8.96 19.94 47.20
N LEU A 34 9.59 19.07 48.00
CA LEU A 34 9.03 18.61 49.27
C LEU A 34 8.83 19.76 50.25
N ARG A 35 9.78 20.71 50.33
CA ARG A 35 9.71 21.90 51.18
C ARG A 35 8.57 22.86 50.84
N THR A 36 8.00 22.74 49.64
CA THR A 36 6.77 23.47 49.29
C THR A 36 5.55 22.92 50.02
N ILE A 37 5.59 21.65 50.44
CA ILE A 37 4.50 20.92 51.10
C ILE A 37 4.77 20.75 52.60
N TYR A 38 6.00 20.33 52.95
CA TYR A 38 6.50 20.07 54.30
C TYR A 38 7.75 20.92 54.52
N PRO A 39 7.63 22.13 55.13
CA PRO A 39 8.70 23.13 55.14
C PRO A 39 10.04 22.67 55.71
N ASP A 40 10.02 21.71 56.63
CA ASP A 40 11.19 21.14 57.30
C ASP A 40 11.62 19.78 56.73
N ALA A 41 10.96 19.29 55.66
CA ALA A 41 11.26 17.98 55.13
C ALA A 41 12.64 17.90 54.48
N GLU A 42 13.31 16.77 54.75
CA GLU A 42 14.59 16.40 54.15
C GLU A 42 14.59 14.94 53.71
N ILE A 43 15.11 14.72 52.49
CA ILE A 43 15.40 13.38 51.97
C ILE A 43 16.81 12.98 52.36
N LEU A 44 16.89 11.90 53.13
CA LEU A 44 18.13 11.28 53.57
C LEU A 44 18.41 10.04 52.71
N ARG A 45 19.70 9.79 52.45
CA ARG A 45 20.15 8.62 51.69
C ARG A 45 21.25 7.89 52.41
N VAL A 46 20.85 6.79 53.05
CA VAL A 46 21.73 5.96 53.88
C VAL A 46 22.20 4.71 53.13
N SER A 47 23.09 3.93 53.75
CA SER A 47 23.66 2.72 53.14
C SER A 47 22.59 1.65 52.88
N THR A 48 22.93 0.66 52.06
CA THR A 48 21.98 -0.33 51.53
C THR A 48 21.63 -1.47 52.49
N SER A 49 22.31 -1.57 53.63
CA SER A 49 22.11 -2.64 54.60
C SER A 49 21.60 -2.02 55.89
N THR A 50 20.30 -1.89 56.00
CA THR A 50 19.65 -1.37 57.20
C THR A 50 18.41 -2.19 57.50
N GLU A 51 18.30 -2.64 58.74
CA GLU A 51 17.03 -3.16 59.26
C GLU A 51 16.12 -1.97 59.54
N VAL A 52 14.87 -2.09 59.11
CA VAL A 52 13.85 -1.09 59.39
C VAL A 52 12.90 -1.63 60.43
N GLU A 53 12.51 -0.76 61.34
CA GLU A 53 11.62 -1.06 62.46
C GLU A 53 10.44 -0.10 62.46
N GLY A 54 9.35 -0.48 63.12
CA GLY A 54 8.17 0.35 63.27
C GLY A 54 6.91 -0.45 63.58
N ASP A 55 5.77 0.07 63.15
CA ASP A 55 4.43 -0.41 63.50
C ASP A 55 4.11 -1.83 63.01
N PHE A 56 4.91 -2.34 62.07
CA PHE A 56 4.83 -3.73 61.64
C PHE A 56 6.25 -4.32 61.53
N GLU A 57 6.34 -5.65 61.56
CA GLU A 57 7.61 -6.38 61.41
C GLU A 57 8.20 -6.15 60.01
N ALA A 58 8.89 -5.04 59.79
CA ALA A 58 9.41 -4.71 58.47
C ALA A 58 10.65 -5.55 58.14
N GLY A 59 11.63 -5.59 59.05
CA GLY A 59 12.83 -6.41 58.93
C GLY A 59 13.86 -5.81 57.99
N ALA A 60 14.70 -6.66 57.39
CA ALA A 60 15.71 -6.19 56.44
C ALA A 60 15.06 -5.72 55.12
N VAL A 61 15.57 -4.63 54.56
CA VAL A 61 15.23 -4.15 53.21
C VAL A 61 16.48 -4.07 52.34
N LYS A 62 16.32 -4.27 51.03
CA LYS A 62 17.42 -4.26 50.04
C LYS A 62 17.16 -3.23 48.92
N PRO A 63 17.43 -1.93 49.18
CA PRO A 63 17.44 -0.92 48.13
C PRO A 63 18.59 -1.18 47.14
N ASP A 64 18.50 -0.64 45.93
CA ASP A 64 19.51 -0.96 44.91
C ASP A 64 20.88 -0.30 45.14
N VAL A 65 20.91 0.98 45.53
CA VAL A 65 22.16 1.75 45.66
C VAL A 65 22.29 2.46 47.02
N ARG A 66 21.22 3.06 47.51
CA ARG A 66 21.12 3.70 48.84
C ARG A 66 19.67 3.66 49.28
N LEU A 67 19.40 3.49 50.56
CA LEU A 67 18.04 3.60 51.08
C LEU A 67 17.63 5.07 51.11
N GLN A 68 16.46 5.40 50.56
CA GLN A 68 15.88 6.74 50.63
C GLN A 68 14.90 6.83 51.80
N LEU A 69 15.13 7.77 52.71
CA LEU A 69 14.30 8.06 53.87
C LEU A 69 13.80 9.51 53.80
N ILE A 70 12.68 9.79 54.47
CA ILE A 70 12.16 11.14 54.68
C ILE A 70 12.18 11.48 56.17
N GLN A 71 12.63 12.68 56.49
CA GLN A 71 12.60 13.24 57.83
C GLN A 71 11.81 14.54 57.80
N SER A 72 10.84 14.69 58.69
CA SER A 72 10.05 15.92 58.90
C SER A 72 9.32 15.81 60.25
N SER A 73 9.14 16.92 60.94
CA SER A 73 8.36 16.97 62.19
C SER A 73 6.85 16.94 61.96
N ASP A 74 6.39 17.21 60.74
CA ASP A 74 4.99 17.13 60.33
C ASP A 74 4.55 15.69 59.98
N LEU A 75 5.50 14.74 59.97
CA LEU A 75 5.27 13.36 59.54
C LEU A 75 5.55 12.38 60.68
N GLU A 76 4.63 11.43 60.87
CA GLU A 76 4.79 10.32 61.81
C GLU A 76 5.53 9.16 61.13
N THR A 77 6.57 8.64 61.77
CA THR A 77 7.30 7.47 61.28
C THR A 77 6.49 6.21 61.55
N VAL A 78 6.02 5.55 60.48
CA VAL A 78 5.34 4.25 60.57
C VAL A 78 6.37 3.12 60.55
N VAL A 79 7.33 3.20 59.63
CA VAL A 79 8.48 2.30 59.55
C VAL A 79 9.69 3.09 59.08
N GLY A 80 10.85 2.87 59.69
CA GLY A 80 12.06 3.59 59.31
C GLY A 80 13.29 3.14 60.07
N THR A 81 14.25 4.04 60.14
CA THR A 81 15.49 3.91 60.91
C THR A 81 15.57 5.08 61.88
N GLU A 82 16.62 5.12 62.71
CA GLU A 82 16.90 6.29 63.57
C GLU A 82 17.09 7.59 62.77
N ASP A 83 17.52 7.49 61.51
CA ASP A 83 17.77 8.65 60.65
C ASP A 83 16.46 9.24 60.09
N GLY A 84 15.45 8.41 59.83
CA GLY A 84 14.19 8.87 59.23
C GLY A 84 13.24 7.76 58.80
N ALA A 85 12.09 8.17 58.27
CA ALA A 85 11.01 7.28 57.89
C ALA A 85 11.23 6.69 56.48
N LEU A 86 11.08 5.37 56.35
CA LEU A 86 10.88 4.69 55.08
C LEU A 86 9.40 4.77 54.67
N VAL A 87 8.51 4.59 55.64
CA VAL A 87 7.06 4.81 55.51
C VAL A 87 6.69 5.86 56.54
N ALA A 88 6.15 6.97 56.07
CA ALA A 88 5.65 8.06 56.89
C ALA A 88 4.14 8.18 56.78
N TYR A 89 3.49 8.69 57.82
CA TYR A 89 2.08 9.05 57.83
C TYR A 89 1.92 10.55 58.07
N ASP A 90 1.12 11.22 57.24
CA ASP A 90 0.72 12.60 57.42
C ASP A 90 -0.68 12.63 58.06
N PRO A 91 -0.80 12.97 59.36
CA PRO A 91 -2.09 13.01 60.04
C PRO A 91 -2.98 14.16 59.56
N GLY A 92 -2.39 15.26 59.06
CA GLY A 92 -3.13 16.41 58.54
C GLY A 92 -3.83 16.13 57.21
N ARG A 93 -3.29 15.20 56.41
CA ARG A 93 -3.83 14.81 55.11
C ARG A 93 -4.42 13.40 55.06
N GLY A 94 -4.15 12.57 56.07
CA GLY A 94 -4.55 11.16 56.10
C GLY A 94 -3.87 10.34 54.99
N ILE A 95 -2.61 10.65 54.65
CA ILE A 95 -1.87 9.96 53.59
C ILE A 95 -0.62 9.28 54.14
N TYR A 96 -0.37 8.07 53.65
CA TYR A 96 0.92 7.39 53.81
C TYR A 96 1.86 7.76 52.68
N ILE A 97 3.14 7.92 52.99
CA ILE A 97 4.22 8.27 52.06
C ILE A 97 5.29 7.17 52.15
N LEU A 98 5.57 6.52 51.03
CA LEU A 98 6.71 5.61 50.90
C LEU A 98 7.91 6.38 50.33
N ALA A 99 8.99 6.48 51.10
CA ALA A 99 10.16 7.27 50.76
C ALA A 99 11.05 6.61 49.70
N ASP A 100 11.19 5.28 49.72
CA ASP A 100 11.99 4.55 48.73
C ASP A 100 11.11 3.72 47.78
N PRO A 101 11.04 4.06 46.47
CA PRO A 101 10.25 3.30 45.52
C PRO A 101 10.82 1.90 45.23
N ASP A 102 12.07 1.61 45.61
CA ASP A 102 12.66 0.27 45.43
C ASP A 102 11.93 -0.82 46.22
N MET A 103 11.14 -0.46 47.22
CA MET A 103 10.33 -1.43 47.96
C MET A 103 9.13 -1.93 47.15
N MET A 104 8.71 -1.21 46.11
CA MET A 104 7.50 -1.53 45.36
C MET A 104 7.69 -1.58 43.84
N ASN A 105 8.83 -1.13 43.32
CA ASN A 105 9.11 -1.23 41.89
C ASN A 105 9.43 -2.68 41.46
N THR A 106 9.20 -3.00 40.19
CA THR A 106 9.37 -4.38 39.67
C THR A 106 10.77 -4.93 39.90
N PHE A 107 11.81 -4.10 39.78
CA PHE A 107 13.18 -4.52 39.98
C PHE A 107 13.48 -4.87 41.44
N GLY A 108 13.02 -4.05 42.38
CA GLY A 108 13.22 -4.26 43.80
C GLY A 108 12.37 -5.41 44.34
N LEU A 109 11.15 -5.63 43.82
CA LEU A 109 10.30 -6.78 44.16
C LEU A 109 10.89 -8.13 43.74
N ALA A 110 11.92 -8.17 42.88
CA ALA A 110 12.67 -9.39 42.60
C ALA A 110 13.50 -9.87 43.82
N ARG A 111 13.70 -9.02 44.83
CA ARG A 111 14.37 -9.36 46.10
C ARG A 111 13.33 -9.82 47.12
N ALA A 112 13.59 -10.95 47.77
CA ALA A 112 12.64 -11.56 48.71
C ALA A 112 12.31 -10.63 49.90
N GLU A 113 13.32 -9.94 50.41
CA GLU A 113 13.20 -8.99 51.53
C GLU A 113 12.23 -7.86 51.20
N ASN A 114 12.36 -7.26 50.01
CA ASN A 114 11.49 -6.18 49.56
C ASN A 114 10.06 -6.68 49.27
N ALA A 115 9.91 -7.90 48.74
CA ALA A 115 8.60 -8.50 48.49
C ALA A 115 7.84 -8.78 49.80
N VAL A 116 8.54 -9.27 50.84
CA VAL A 116 7.98 -9.46 52.18
C VAL A 116 7.58 -8.11 52.77
N PHE A 117 8.46 -7.12 52.72
CA PHE A 117 8.15 -5.75 53.17
C PHE A 117 6.91 -5.19 52.47
N ALA A 118 6.84 -5.26 51.14
CA ALA A 118 5.73 -4.74 50.36
C ALA A 118 4.40 -5.40 50.74
N THR A 119 4.41 -6.71 50.95
CA THR A 119 3.22 -7.48 51.36
C THR A 119 2.76 -7.05 52.76
N ARG A 120 3.69 -6.87 53.70
CA ARG A 120 3.40 -6.43 55.07
C ARG A 120 2.87 -5.00 55.09
N LEU A 121 3.48 -4.08 54.33
CA LEU A 121 3.00 -2.71 54.18
C LEU A 121 1.58 -2.68 53.60
N VAL A 122 1.33 -3.43 52.53
CA VAL A 122 -0.01 -3.52 51.93
C VAL A 122 -1.02 -4.06 52.95
N ASN A 123 -0.68 -5.09 53.72
CA ASN A 123 -1.56 -5.62 54.74
C ASN A 123 -1.80 -4.64 55.90
N TYR A 124 -0.78 -3.89 56.31
CA TYR A 124 -0.90 -2.83 57.33
C TYR A 124 -1.84 -1.70 56.87
N LEU A 125 -1.77 -1.31 55.59
CA LEU A 125 -2.60 -0.23 55.04
C LEU A 125 -4.07 -0.65 54.80
N ARG A 126 -4.39 -1.94 54.83
CA ARG A 126 -5.73 -2.46 54.57
C ARG A 126 -6.50 -2.56 55.88
N SER A 127 -7.78 -2.19 55.82
CA SER A 127 -8.71 -2.40 56.94
C SER A 127 -9.24 -3.84 56.98
N SER A 128 -9.21 -4.56 55.84
CA SER A 128 -9.62 -5.97 55.78
C SER A 128 -8.91 -6.76 54.66
N GLU A 129 -8.81 -8.07 54.82
CA GLU A 129 -8.17 -8.98 53.85
C GLU A 129 -8.86 -9.05 52.48
N ASN A 130 -10.10 -8.58 52.36
CA ASN A 130 -10.86 -8.57 51.12
C ASN A 130 -10.98 -7.17 50.49
N GLU A 131 -10.35 -6.16 51.08
CA GLU A 131 -10.41 -4.80 50.56
C GLU A 131 -9.63 -4.69 49.23
N PRO A 132 -10.26 -4.25 48.14
CA PRO A 132 -9.58 -4.10 46.86
C PRO A 132 -8.55 -2.98 46.93
N ILE A 133 -7.36 -3.22 46.38
CA ILE A 133 -6.28 -2.22 46.30
C ILE A 133 -6.40 -1.50 44.96
N LEU A 134 -6.71 -0.20 45.00
CA LEU A 134 -6.70 0.63 43.81
C LEU A 134 -5.30 1.23 43.62
N MET A 135 -4.68 0.95 42.47
CA MET A 135 -3.43 1.57 42.05
C MET A 135 -3.74 2.60 40.98
N ASP A 136 -3.72 3.88 41.33
CA ASP A 136 -3.85 4.96 40.36
C ASP A 136 -2.51 5.18 39.65
N ALA A 137 -2.44 4.75 38.39
CA ALA A 137 -1.25 4.88 37.57
C ALA A 137 -1.27 6.12 36.66
N THR A 138 -2.26 7.01 36.76
CA THR A 138 -2.46 8.14 35.83
C THR A 138 -1.26 9.09 35.74
N LEU A 139 -0.42 9.16 36.78
CA LEU A 139 0.76 10.02 36.84
C LEU A 139 2.06 9.39 36.31
N HIS A 140 2.06 8.16 35.79
CA HIS A 140 3.29 7.48 35.31
C HIS A 140 3.86 8.02 33.98
N GLY A 141 3.40 9.15 33.47
CA GLY A 141 3.95 9.76 32.24
C GLY A 141 3.76 8.92 30.96
N PHE A 142 3.01 7.82 31.02
CA PHE A 142 2.64 6.99 29.87
C PHE A 142 1.56 7.61 28.99
N ALA A 143 0.92 8.70 29.43
CA ALA A 143 0.06 9.53 28.58
C ALA A 143 0.92 10.39 27.64
N ARG A 144 1.69 9.74 26.76
CA ARG A 144 2.22 10.41 25.58
C ARG A 144 1.09 10.36 24.57
N SER A 145 0.42 11.48 24.32
CA SER A 145 -0.25 11.69 23.05
C SER A 145 0.83 11.60 21.97
N GLU A 146 1.04 10.40 21.45
CA GLU A 146 1.91 10.22 20.30
C GLU A 146 1.27 10.99 19.15
N ASN A 147 1.87 12.13 18.80
CA ASN A 147 1.50 12.86 17.61
C ASN A 147 1.56 11.88 16.43
N LEU A 148 0.41 11.56 15.82
CA LEU A 148 0.33 10.63 14.68
C LEU A 148 1.31 11.02 13.57
N LEU A 149 1.50 12.33 13.37
CA LEU A 149 2.47 12.86 12.42
C LEU A 149 3.91 12.49 12.81
N LYS A 150 4.26 12.53 14.09
CA LYS A 150 5.57 12.11 14.60
C LYS A 150 5.78 10.60 14.47
N MET A 151 4.71 9.80 14.63
CA MET A 151 4.74 8.35 14.46
C MET A 151 5.07 7.95 13.01
N LEU A 152 4.57 8.68 12.01
CA LEU A 152 4.90 8.45 10.59
C LEU A 152 6.39 8.63 10.27
N PHE A 153 7.13 9.37 11.10
CA PHE A 153 8.57 9.63 10.94
C PHE A 153 9.47 8.83 11.91
N SER A 154 8.91 7.98 12.76
CA SER A 154 9.68 7.08 13.62
C SER A 154 9.83 5.69 13.01
N VAL A 155 10.85 4.95 13.45
CA VAL A 155 10.98 3.52 13.15
C VAL A 155 9.82 2.78 13.83
N PRO A 156 9.12 1.82 13.18
CA PRO A 156 9.36 1.26 11.83
C PRO A 156 8.64 1.98 10.67
N TYR A 157 7.77 2.94 10.95
CA TYR A 157 6.83 3.52 9.96
C TYR A 157 7.47 4.42 8.90
N ILE A 158 8.69 4.93 9.14
CA ILE A 158 9.42 5.75 8.17
C ILE A 158 9.53 5.09 6.78
N GLY A 159 9.69 3.76 6.73
CA GLY A 159 9.74 3.01 5.47
C GLY A 159 8.42 3.08 4.71
N ALA A 160 7.29 2.87 5.39
CA ALA A 160 5.96 2.97 4.80
C ALA A 160 5.66 4.39 4.31
N THR A 161 6.06 5.41 5.09
CA THR A 161 5.91 6.83 4.72
C THR A 161 6.71 7.17 3.46
N LEU A 162 7.96 6.70 3.34
CA LEU A 162 8.78 6.91 2.15
C LEU A 162 8.21 6.21 0.91
N VAL A 163 7.71 4.98 1.05
CA VAL A 163 7.07 4.24 -0.05
C VAL A 163 5.78 4.92 -0.50
N ALA A 164 4.95 5.38 0.44
CA ALA A 164 3.73 6.13 0.15
C ALA A 164 4.05 7.45 -0.58
N LEU A 165 5.07 8.18 -0.12
CA LEU A 165 5.54 9.40 -0.76
C LEU A 165 6.06 9.15 -2.18
N ALA A 166 6.90 8.14 -2.36
CA ALA A 166 7.41 7.76 -3.69
C ALA A 166 6.26 7.35 -4.64
N SER A 167 5.29 6.58 -4.14
CA SER A 167 4.11 6.19 -4.91
C SER A 167 3.27 7.40 -5.31
N ALA A 168 3.04 8.34 -4.40
CA ALA A 168 2.33 9.58 -4.69
C ALA A 168 3.05 10.43 -5.75
N LEU A 169 4.39 10.51 -5.68
CA LEU A 169 5.20 11.19 -6.69
C LEU A 169 5.10 10.50 -8.06
N LEU A 170 5.17 9.17 -8.11
CA LEU A 170 5.01 8.41 -9.36
C LEU A 170 3.61 8.56 -9.95
N LEU A 171 2.56 8.55 -9.13
CA LEU A 171 1.19 8.79 -9.57
C LEU A 171 0.98 10.22 -10.06
N GLY A 172 1.54 11.20 -9.35
CA GLY A 172 1.55 12.60 -9.79
C GLY A 172 2.29 12.78 -11.12
N TRP A 173 3.45 12.14 -11.25
CA TRP A 173 4.21 12.11 -12.51
C TRP A 173 3.42 11.45 -13.64
N ALA A 174 2.79 10.30 -13.36
CA ALA A 174 1.93 9.62 -14.32
C ALA A 174 0.73 10.48 -14.73
N ALA A 175 0.14 11.27 -13.82
CA ALA A 175 -0.94 12.18 -14.13
C ALA A 175 -0.49 13.34 -15.03
N ILE A 176 0.72 13.88 -14.82
CA ILE A 176 1.30 14.95 -15.65
C ILE A 176 1.72 14.42 -17.02
N VAL A 177 2.31 13.22 -17.10
CA VAL A 177 2.74 12.61 -18.38
C VAL A 177 1.55 12.04 -19.17
N ARG A 178 0.45 11.67 -18.51
CA ARG A 178 -0.76 11.14 -19.16
C ARG A 178 -1.64 12.25 -19.75
N PHE A 179 -1.07 13.05 -20.64
CA PHE A 179 -1.84 13.79 -21.64
C PHE A 179 -2.14 12.87 -22.83
N GLY A 180 -3.24 12.15 -22.75
CA GLY A 180 -3.77 11.35 -23.86
C GLY A 180 -5.23 10.99 -23.62
N PRO A 181 -6.16 11.29 -24.54
CA PRO A 181 -7.54 10.83 -24.43
C PRO A 181 -7.55 9.30 -24.27
N PRO A 182 -8.37 8.73 -23.37
CA PRO A 182 -8.51 7.28 -23.31
C PRO A 182 -8.86 6.77 -24.71
N ALA A 183 -8.09 5.79 -25.20
CA ALA A 183 -8.41 5.14 -26.47
C ALA A 183 -9.82 4.58 -26.35
N ARG A 184 -10.75 5.15 -27.13
CA ARG A 184 -12.12 4.63 -27.21
C ARG A 184 -12.02 3.19 -27.66
N GLU A 185 -12.49 2.25 -26.83
CA GLU A 185 -12.71 0.88 -27.29
C GLU A 185 -13.59 0.95 -28.54
N ALA A 186 -13.03 0.53 -29.68
CA ALA A 186 -13.81 0.37 -30.89
C ALA A 186 -14.85 -0.72 -30.60
N ARG A 187 -16.12 -0.30 -30.59
CA ARG A 187 -17.28 -1.14 -30.30
C ARG A 187 -17.16 -2.48 -31.03
N ALA A 188 -17.20 -3.59 -30.28
CA ALA A 188 -16.95 -4.96 -30.77
C ALA A 188 -17.90 -5.46 -31.87
N ILE A 189 -18.91 -4.67 -32.26
CA ILE A 189 -19.77 -4.94 -33.41
C ILE A 189 -20.01 -3.64 -34.16
N ALA A 190 -19.33 -3.47 -35.30
CA ALA A 190 -19.67 -2.46 -36.28
C ALA A 190 -20.89 -2.97 -37.08
N LEU A 191 -22.06 -2.35 -36.90
CA LEU A 191 -23.24 -2.67 -37.70
C LEU A 191 -23.11 -2.02 -39.08
N GLY A 192 -23.04 -2.83 -40.15
CA GLY A 192 -23.05 -2.33 -41.53
C GLY A 192 -22.65 -3.38 -42.56
N LYS A 193 -23.09 -3.20 -43.82
CA LYS A 193 -22.77 -4.09 -44.96
C LYS A 193 -21.27 -4.25 -45.22
N GLN A 194 -20.46 -3.26 -44.82
CA GLN A 194 -19.00 -3.32 -44.85
C GLN A 194 -18.45 -4.35 -43.85
N ALA A 195 -19.02 -4.43 -42.65
CA ALA A 195 -18.59 -5.40 -41.64
C ALA A 195 -18.88 -6.85 -42.04
N LEU A 196 -19.94 -7.11 -42.83
CA LEU A 196 -20.19 -8.43 -43.41
C LEU A 196 -19.13 -8.82 -44.44
N ALA A 197 -18.67 -7.87 -45.25
CA ALA A 197 -17.61 -8.09 -46.23
C ALA A 197 -16.26 -8.36 -45.54
N ASP A 198 -15.94 -7.61 -44.49
CA ASP A 198 -14.68 -7.77 -43.76
C ASP A 198 -14.64 -9.07 -42.95
N ASN A 199 -15.76 -9.46 -42.33
CA ASN A 199 -15.86 -10.74 -41.62
C ASN A 199 -15.80 -11.94 -42.58
N THR A 200 -16.43 -11.87 -43.74
CA THR A 200 -16.32 -12.94 -44.73
C THR A 200 -14.91 -13.02 -45.33
N ALA A 201 -14.25 -11.88 -45.58
CA ALA A 201 -12.84 -11.86 -45.98
C ALA A 201 -11.92 -12.47 -44.90
N GLY A 202 -12.19 -12.19 -43.62
CA GLY A 202 -11.49 -12.79 -42.47
C GLY A 202 -11.67 -14.30 -42.38
N LEU A 203 -12.89 -14.81 -42.56
CA LEU A 203 -13.18 -16.25 -42.56
C LEU A 203 -12.51 -16.97 -43.74
N VAL A 204 -12.51 -16.36 -44.93
CA VAL A 204 -11.81 -16.90 -46.12
C VAL A 204 -10.29 -16.94 -45.90
N THR A 205 -9.75 -15.92 -45.23
CA THR A 205 -8.33 -15.85 -44.83
C THR A 205 -7.99 -16.99 -43.85
N MET A 206 -8.82 -17.18 -42.82
CA MET A 206 -8.63 -18.25 -41.83
C MET A 206 -8.72 -19.65 -42.45
N ALA A 207 -9.57 -19.85 -43.45
CA ALA A 207 -9.76 -21.15 -44.11
C ALA A 207 -8.62 -21.54 -45.08
N ARG A 208 -7.60 -20.69 -45.30
CA ARG A 208 -6.47 -20.89 -46.26
C ARG A 208 -6.89 -21.41 -47.65
N ARG A 209 -8.12 -21.11 -48.09
CA ARG A 209 -8.72 -21.60 -49.35
C ARG A 209 -8.74 -20.54 -50.46
N GLU A 210 -7.99 -19.48 -50.30
CA GLU A 210 -7.97 -18.29 -51.18
C GLU A 210 -7.67 -18.65 -52.64
N MET A 211 -6.76 -19.60 -52.87
CA MET A 211 -6.39 -20.08 -54.20
C MET A 211 -7.55 -20.77 -54.95
N LYS A 212 -8.54 -21.34 -54.23
CA LYS A 212 -9.70 -22.01 -54.85
C LYS A 212 -10.77 -21.01 -55.33
N MET A 213 -10.67 -19.74 -54.95
CA MET A 213 -11.66 -18.71 -55.27
C MET A 213 -11.36 -17.99 -56.59
N ALA A 214 -10.15 -18.13 -57.13
CA ALA A 214 -9.69 -17.40 -58.31
C ALA A 214 -10.57 -17.64 -59.56
N PRO A 215 -10.96 -18.89 -59.92
CA PRO A 215 -11.86 -19.13 -61.05
C PRO A 215 -13.26 -18.54 -60.84
N GLY A 216 -13.77 -18.60 -59.60
CA GLY A 216 -15.07 -18.03 -59.24
C GLY A 216 -15.09 -16.50 -59.32
N TYR A 217 -14.00 -15.86 -58.91
CA TYR A 217 -13.82 -14.41 -59.02
C TYR A 217 -13.76 -13.95 -60.47
N ALA A 218 -12.99 -14.63 -61.33
CA ALA A 218 -12.91 -14.34 -62.77
C ALA A 218 -14.29 -14.40 -63.43
N GLY A 219 -15.06 -15.47 -63.17
CA GLY A 219 -16.42 -15.61 -63.68
C GLY A 219 -17.39 -14.54 -63.16
N LEU A 220 -17.23 -14.09 -61.91
CA LEU A 220 -18.03 -13.00 -61.35
C LEU A 220 -17.70 -11.66 -62.01
N ILE A 221 -16.42 -11.37 -62.28
CA ILE A 221 -16.02 -10.18 -63.02
C ILE A 221 -16.57 -10.22 -64.44
N ARG A 222 -16.47 -11.36 -65.14
CA ARG A 222 -17.03 -11.56 -66.50
C ARG A 222 -18.52 -11.22 -66.54
N ARG A 223 -19.32 -11.83 -65.64
CA ARG A 223 -20.77 -11.59 -65.55
C ARG A 223 -21.12 -10.14 -65.22
N ARG A 224 -20.35 -9.48 -64.36
CA ARG A 224 -20.56 -8.08 -64.00
C ARG A 224 -20.25 -7.15 -65.18
N LEU A 225 -19.19 -7.43 -65.92
CA LEU A 225 -18.84 -6.65 -67.11
C LEU A 225 -19.89 -6.83 -68.21
N ALA A 226 -20.30 -8.07 -68.49
CA ALA A 226 -21.37 -8.35 -69.45
C ALA A 226 -22.66 -7.57 -69.12
N ARG A 227 -23.04 -7.55 -67.84
CA ARG A 227 -24.21 -6.78 -67.38
C ARG A 227 -24.01 -5.27 -67.55
N ALA A 228 -22.84 -4.74 -67.23
CA ALA A 228 -22.56 -3.31 -67.37
C ALA A 228 -22.58 -2.84 -68.83
N LEU A 229 -22.20 -3.72 -69.77
CA LEU A 229 -22.22 -3.44 -71.19
C LEU A 229 -23.58 -3.71 -71.86
N GLY A 230 -24.56 -4.25 -71.11
CA GLY A 230 -25.90 -4.57 -71.61
C GLY A 230 -25.96 -5.85 -72.45
N LEU A 231 -24.99 -6.75 -72.31
CA LEU A 231 -24.91 -7.98 -73.11
C LEU A 231 -25.93 -9.03 -72.64
N PRO A 232 -26.61 -9.75 -73.56
CA PRO A 232 -27.53 -10.84 -73.24
C PRO A 232 -26.86 -11.94 -72.40
N ARG A 233 -27.63 -12.55 -71.48
CA ARG A 233 -27.15 -13.64 -70.61
C ARG A 233 -26.93 -14.98 -71.32
N SER A 234 -27.38 -15.11 -72.57
CA SER A 234 -27.30 -16.32 -73.39
C SER A 234 -25.98 -16.48 -74.15
N ILE A 235 -25.10 -15.47 -74.13
CA ILE A 235 -23.81 -15.53 -74.84
C ILE A 235 -22.85 -16.47 -74.09
N PRO A 236 -22.23 -17.45 -74.77
CA PRO A 236 -21.23 -18.33 -74.16
C PRO A 236 -20.02 -17.56 -73.62
N ASP A 237 -19.46 -18.03 -72.49
CA ASP A 237 -18.31 -17.39 -71.83
C ASP A 237 -17.09 -17.20 -72.75
N ALA A 238 -16.84 -18.14 -73.67
CA ALA A 238 -15.76 -18.03 -74.65
C ALA A 238 -15.96 -16.85 -75.63
N GLN A 239 -17.18 -16.63 -76.11
CA GLN A 239 -17.51 -15.50 -76.99
C GLN A 239 -17.48 -14.17 -76.25
N LEU A 240 -17.88 -14.16 -74.96
CA LEU A 240 -17.73 -12.98 -74.10
C LEU A 240 -16.25 -12.61 -73.93
N THR A 241 -15.39 -13.59 -73.67
CA THR A 241 -13.95 -13.38 -73.55
C THR A 241 -13.35 -12.80 -74.83
N GLU A 242 -13.69 -13.34 -76.01
CA GLU A 242 -13.22 -12.80 -77.28
C GLU A 242 -13.69 -11.37 -77.54
N MET A 243 -14.95 -11.06 -77.18
CA MET A 243 -15.47 -9.69 -77.28
C MET A 243 -14.79 -8.74 -76.29
N PHE A 244 -14.42 -9.23 -75.11
CA PHE A 244 -13.68 -8.48 -74.10
C PHE A 244 -12.24 -8.22 -74.52
N ASP A 245 -11.60 -9.18 -75.17
CA ASP A 245 -10.24 -9.03 -75.71
C ASP A 245 -10.21 -8.05 -76.87
N ARG A 246 -11.23 -8.04 -77.75
CA ARG A 246 -11.37 -7.05 -78.83
C ARG A 246 -11.54 -5.62 -78.33
N MET A 247 -12.08 -5.44 -77.13
CA MET A 247 -12.14 -4.10 -76.53
C MET A 247 -10.76 -3.61 -76.09
N GLY A 248 -9.77 -4.49 -75.92
CA GLY A 248 -8.36 -4.15 -75.69
C GLY A 248 -8.09 -3.32 -74.42
N PRO A 249 -6.82 -3.16 -74.02
CA PRO A 249 -6.43 -2.28 -72.92
C PRO A 249 -6.53 -0.78 -73.30
N ALA A 250 -6.33 0.10 -72.32
CA ALA A 250 -6.36 1.55 -72.52
C ALA A 250 -5.05 2.14 -73.11
N GLU A 251 -3.96 1.38 -73.09
CA GLU A 251 -2.61 1.80 -73.51
C GLU A 251 -2.01 0.75 -74.46
N ASP A 252 -1.19 1.19 -75.42
CA ASP A 252 -0.47 0.31 -76.34
C ASP A 252 0.41 -0.67 -75.54
N GLY A 253 0.13 -1.97 -75.65
CA GLY A 253 0.87 -3.03 -74.96
C GLY A 253 0.27 -3.49 -73.61
N GLY A 254 -0.92 -3.01 -73.21
CA GLY A 254 -1.60 -3.53 -72.03
C GLY A 254 -2.10 -4.98 -72.18
N LYS A 255 -2.53 -5.59 -71.06
CA LYS A 255 -3.02 -6.97 -71.03
C LYS A 255 -4.50 -7.08 -71.44
N THR A 256 -4.84 -8.13 -72.17
CA THR A 256 -6.20 -8.52 -72.56
C THR A 256 -6.95 -9.20 -71.40
N PHE A 257 -8.28 -9.34 -71.53
CA PHE A 257 -9.09 -10.00 -70.51
C PHE A 257 -8.68 -11.47 -70.35
N SER A 258 -8.44 -12.18 -71.45
CA SER A 258 -7.93 -13.55 -71.47
C SER A 258 -6.60 -13.72 -70.74
N GLU A 259 -5.68 -12.76 -70.89
CA GLU A 259 -4.37 -12.81 -70.23
C GLU A 259 -4.47 -12.58 -68.73
N LEU A 260 -5.30 -11.63 -68.31
CA LEU A 260 -5.57 -11.35 -66.90
C LEU A 260 -6.33 -12.52 -66.24
N GLU A 261 -7.27 -13.13 -66.96
CA GLU A 261 -7.97 -14.32 -66.50
C GLU A 261 -7.05 -15.53 -66.37
N ARG A 262 -6.20 -15.80 -67.37
CA ARG A 262 -5.19 -16.88 -67.29
C ARG A 262 -4.20 -16.63 -66.17
N ALA A 263 -3.75 -15.40 -65.98
CA ALA A 263 -2.88 -15.05 -64.87
C ALA A 263 -3.58 -15.34 -63.53
N LEU A 264 -4.83 -14.93 -63.36
CA LEU A 264 -5.56 -15.13 -62.11
C LEU A 264 -5.88 -16.61 -61.83
N THR A 265 -6.20 -17.39 -62.85
CA THR A 265 -6.59 -18.81 -62.70
C THR A 265 -5.41 -19.78 -62.70
N GLY A 266 -4.21 -19.33 -63.09
CA GLY A 266 -2.96 -20.09 -62.98
C GLY A 266 -2.48 -20.29 -61.53
N GLN A 267 -1.39 -21.04 -61.36
CA GLN A 267 -0.74 -21.18 -60.06
C GLN A 267 -0.10 -19.85 -59.63
N ALA A 268 -0.68 -19.18 -58.63
CA ALA A 268 -0.07 -18.01 -58.02
C ALA A 268 1.04 -18.44 -57.04
N ALA A 269 2.14 -17.69 -57.00
CA ALA A 269 3.29 -18.03 -56.18
C ALA A 269 3.02 -17.81 -54.68
N ASN A 270 2.20 -16.80 -54.35
CA ASN A 270 1.82 -16.45 -52.98
C ASN A 270 0.48 -15.68 -52.95
N ARG A 271 -0.01 -15.42 -51.73
CA ARG A 271 -1.27 -14.69 -51.48
C ARG A 271 -1.28 -13.27 -52.06
N GLU A 272 -0.14 -12.59 -51.97
CA GLU A 272 0.01 -11.22 -52.43
C GLU A 272 -0.05 -11.13 -53.96
N ASP A 273 0.57 -12.09 -54.65
CA ASP A 273 0.50 -12.26 -56.10
C ASP A 273 -0.94 -12.53 -56.57
N LEU A 274 -1.69 -13.39 -55.87
CA LEU A 274 -3.11 -13.61 -56.17
C LEU A 274 -3.95 -12.33 -56.00
N ALA A 275 -3.73 -11.59 -54.90
CA ALA A 275 -4.42 -10.33 -54.65
C ALA A 275 -4.07 -9.26 -55.70
N GLN A 276 -2.81 -9.20 -56.13
CA GLN A 276 -2.37 -8.31 -57.20
C GLN A 276 -3.07 -8.64 -58.53
N ARG A 277 -3.09 -9.91 -58.94
CA ARG A 277 -3.78 -10.35 -60.17
C ARG A 277 -5.28 -10.04 -60.14
N ALA A 278 -5.93 -10.18 -58.98
CA ALA A 278 -7.33 -9.82 -58.80
C ALA A 278 -7.56 -8.29 -58.90
N ARG A 279 -6.64 -7.48 -58.36
CA ARG A 279 -6.65 -6.02 -58.49
C ARG A 279 -6.48 -5.59 -59.95
N ASP A 280 -5.55 -6.19 -60.67
CA ASP A 280 -5.29 -5.88 -62.08
C ASP A 280 -6.55 -6.13 -62.92
N LEU A 281 -7.20 -7.29 -62.74
CA LEU A 281 -8.45 -7.63 -63.43
C LEU A 281 -9.60 -6.66 -63.07
N HIS A 282 -9.69 -6.25 -61.80
CA HIS A 282 -10.69 -5.28 -61.35
C HIS A 282 -10.47 -3.88 -61.94
N GLN A 283 -9.22 -3.42 -61.97
CA GLN A 283 -8.83 -2.13 -62.54
C GLN A 283 -9.10 -2.11 -64.05
N TRP A 284 -8.72 -3.19 -64.76
CA TRP A 284 -9.01 -3.35 -66.18
C TRP A 284 -10.50 -3.21 -66.48
N ARG A 285 -11.38 -3.93 -65.74
CA ARG A 285 -12.84 -3.78 -65.88
C ARG A 285 -13.30 -2.33 -65.70
N LYS A 286 -12.78 -1.63 -64.69
CA LYS A 286 -13.16 -0.24 -64.39
C LYS A 286 -12.76 0.70 -65.54
N ALA A 287 -11.58 0.48 -66.13
CA ALA A 287 -11.11 1.25 -67.28
C ALA A 287 -12.04 1.04 -68.51
N ILE A 288 -12.39 -0.21 -68.82
CA ILE A 288 -13.29 -0.53 -69.94
C ILE A 288 -14.66 0.12 -69.77
N ILE A 289 -15.29 -0.04 -68.59
CA ILE A 289 -16.61 0.54 -68.31
C ILE A 289 -16.56 2.08 -68.41
N ARG A 290 -15.49 2.70 -67.90
CA ARG A 290 -15.34 4.16 -68.01
C ARG A 290 -15.26 4.60 -69.47
N ARG A 291 -14.48 3.92 -70.30
CA ARG A 291 -14.33 4.26 -71.73
C ARG A 291 -15.63 4.06 -72.50
N THR A 292 -16.30 2.92 -72.33
CA THR A 292 -17.55 2.64 -73.04
C THR A 292 -18.70 3.58 -72.65
N MET A 293 -18.63 4.20 -71.47
CA MET A 293 -19.57 5.24 -71.04
C MET A 293 -19.21 6.62 -71.62
N HIS A 294 -17.93 6.91 -71.86
CA HIS A 294 -17.49 8.16 -72.52
C HIS A 294 -17.72 8.16 -74.03
N GLU A 295 -17.67 7.01 -74.71
CA GLU A 295 -17.93 6.91 -76.16
C GLU A 295 -19.43 6.92 -76.53
N ARG A 296 -20.33 6.80 -75.53
CA ARG A 296 -21.80 6.79 -75.73
C ARG A 296 -22.48 8.10 -75.32
N GLY A 297 -21.74 9.12 -74.90
CA GLY A 297 -22.23 10.45 -74.58
C GLY A 297 -21.80 11.46 -75.63
#